data_AF-A0A0D8L1N9-F1
#
_entry.id   AF-A0A0D8L1N9-F1
#
_cell.length_a   1.000
_cell.length_b   1.000
_cell.length_c   1.000
_cell.angle_alpha   90.00
_cell.angle_beta   90.00
_cell.angle_gamma   90.00
#
_symmetry.space_group_name_H-M   'P 1'
#
loop_
_entity.id
_entity.type
_entity.pdbx_description
1 polymer ?
#
loop_
_entity_poly.entity_id
_entity_poly.type
_entity_poly.pdbx_seq_one_letter_code
_entity_poly.pdbx_strand_id
1 'polypeptide(L)'
;MMKGEVPLSLIAGFRESFAGMTAYFMHRPTQLPAGWYSINNDRYSVSSPQGAVIKSLPAQLKADWKITESGGMINLPDPRFTDGRMPFPRPVNGTNRQVGTIEDDTARRITGSVNGIQFKTGSAPTGAFTTSAMADQGTSLQSGSSTVMRIEFDSGRVVPPGSEGKPLDIGVTWAIYLGV
;
A
#
# COMPACT_ATOMS: atom_id res chain seq x y z
N MET A 1 40.45 10.26 -0.63
CA MET A 1 39.37 10.63 -1.57
C MET A 1 39.03 9.36 -2.36
N MET A 2 37.91 8.69 -2.03
CA MET A 2 37.51 7.47 -2.74
C MET A 2 36.75 7.83 -4.02
N LYS A 3 37.03 7.07 -5.08
CA LYS A 3 36.50 7.24 -6.43
C LYS A 3 35.02 6.82 -6.43
N GLY A 4 34.08 7.78 -6.42
CA GLY A 4 32.65 7.49 -6.52
C GLY A 4 31.69 8.54 -5.92
N GLU A 5 32.18 9.49 -5.13
CA GLU A 5 31.33 10.60 -4.67
C GLU A 5 31.16 11.61 -5.80
N VAL A 6 29.95 11.69 -6.36
CA VAL A 6 29.56 12.87 -7.14
C VAL A 6 29.38 14.00 -6.12
N PRO A 7 30.17 15.08 -6.20
CA PRO A 7 29.95 16.22 -5.33
C PRO A 7 28.56 16.78 -5.64
N LEU A 8 27.73 16.91 -4.61
CA LEU A 8 26.39 17.49 -4.64
C LEU A 8 26.47 19.02 -4.81
N SER A 9 27.19 19.48 -5.83
CA SER A 9 27.35 20.89 -6.19
C SER A 9 26.95 21.10 -7.65
N LEU A 10 25.67 20.87 -7.96
CA LEU A 10 25.08 21.31 -9.23
C LEU A 10 23.65 21.79 -8.99
N ILE A 11 23.44 23.08 -9.34
CA ILE A 11 22.18 23.83 -9.46
C ILE A 11 21.65 24.41 -8.13
N ALA A 12 21.84 25.72 -7.97
CA ALA A 12 21.36 26.57 -6.88
C ALA A 12 19.82 26.79 -6.93
N GLY A 13 19.05 25.70 -6.81
CA GLY A 13 17.58 25.74 -6.86
C GLY A 13 16.84 24.99 -5.75
N PHE A 14 17.50 24.11 -4.99
CA PHE A 14 16.86 23.43 -3.85
C PHE A 14 17.96 23.00 -2.85
N ARG A 15 18.29 23.88 -1.89
CA ARG A 15 19.41 23.68 -0.95
C ARG A 15 18.99 23.37 0.48
N GLU A 16 17.75 23.00 0.72
CA GLU A 16 17.27 22.79 2.09
C GLU A 16 16.50 21.48 2.19
N SER A 17 17.23 20.42 2.55
CA SER A 17 16.60 19.32 3.29
C SER A 17 16.25 19.89 4.67
N PHE A 18 14.96 19.98 4.98
CA PHE A 18 14.50 20.44 6.29
C PHE A 18 14.07 19.23 7.13
N ALA A 19 14.21 19.35 8.45
CA ALA A 19 13.76 18.33 9.38
C ALA A 19 12.26 18.07 9.18
N GLY A 20 11.88 16.81 9.03
CA GLY A 20 10.50 16.42 8.72
C GLY A 20 10.20 16.16 7.25
N MET A 21 11.13 16.48 6.33
CA MET A 21 11.01 16.07 4.92
C MET A 21 11.05 14.55 4.80
N THR A 22 10.28 13.97 3.87
CA THR A 22 10.29 12.52 3.61
C THR A 22 10.62 12.20 2.16
N ALA A 23 11.20 11.03 1.91
CA ALA A 23 11.51 10.54 0.58
C ALA A 23 11.58 9.01 0.54
N TYR A 24 11.53 8.46 -0.67
CA TYR A 24 11.77 7.04 -0.92
C TYR A 24 13.22 6.77 -1.32
N PHE A 25 13.78 5.71 -0.75
CA PHE A 25 15.14 5.27 -0.99
C PHE A 25 15.16 3.84 -1.52
N MET A 26 16.05 3.60 -2.49
CA MET A 26 16.42 2.24 -2.91
C MET A 26 17.33 1.54 -1.88
N HIS A 27 17.80 2.27 -0.86
CA HIS A 27 18.66 1.74 0.20
C HIS A 27 17.85 0.90 1.18
N ARG A 28 18.51 -0.04 1.86
CA ARG A 28 17.93 -0.72 3.04
C ARG A 28 17.78 0.28 4.19
N PRO A 29 16.86 0.04 5.15
CA PRO A 29 16.70 0.90 6.34
C PRO A 29 17.99 1.15 7.12
N THR A 30 18.89 0.15 7.16
CA THR A 30 20.18 0.22 7.87
C THR A 30 21.31 0.87 7.07
N GLN A 31 21.04 1.29 5.83
CA GLN A 31 22.03 1.82 4.89
C GLN A 31 21.57 3.17 4.31
N LEU A 32 20.69 3.87 5.03
CA LEU A 32 20.25 5.20 4.64
C LEU A 32 21.42 6.20 4.73
N PRO A 33 21.45 7.23 3.86
CA PRO A 33 22.42 8.31 3.98
C PRO A 33 22.32 9.01 5.34
N ALA A 34 23.41 9.61 5.80
CA ALA A 34 23.45 10.31 7.08
C ALA A 34 22.32 11.36 7.19
N GLY A 35 21.72 11.44 8.38
CA GLY A 35 20.56 12.31 8.64
C GLY A 35 19.21 11.75 8.20
N TRP A 36 19.16 10.61 7.49
CA TRP A 36 17.92 9.95 7.09
C TRP A 36 17.62 8.72 7.94
N TYR A 37 16.35 8.59 8.31
CA TYR A 37 15.87 7.54 9.20
C TYR A 37 14.63 6.89 8.62
N SER A 38 14.52 5.56 8.71
CA SER A 38 13.37 4.84 8.18
C SER A 38 12.10 5.20 8.96
N ILE A 39 10.98 5.40 8.25
CA ILE A 39 9.67 5.57 8.88
C ILE A 39 9.15 4.19 9.30
N ASN A 40 9.42 3.82 10.56
CA ASN A 40 9.18 2.47 11.08
C ASN A 40 8.75 2.43 12.56
N ASN A 41 8.43 3.58 13.16
CA ASN A 41 8.11 3.73 14.59
C ASN A 41 9.27 3.47 15.56
N ASP A 42 10.53 3.47 15.10
CA ASP A 42 11.68 3.42 16.02
C ASP A 42 11.63 4.58 17.03
N ARG A 43 12.13 4.33 18.23
CA ARG A 43 12.03 5.27 19.36
C ARG A 43 13.40 5.78 19.76
N TYR A 44 13.46 7.08 20.02
CA TYR A 44 14.66 7.77 20.49
C TYR A 44 14.39 8.44 21.83
N SER A 45 15.43 8.53 22.68
CA SER A 45 15.33 9.37 23.87
C SER A 45 15.07 10.82 23.44
N VAL A 46 14.17 11.52 24.13
CA VAL A 46 13.89 12.94 23.86
C VAL A 46 15.12 13.84 24.04
N SER A 47 16.16 13.36 24.74
CA SER A 47 17.44 14.05 24.94
C SER A 47 18.52 13.67 23.92
N SER A 48 18.27 12.67 23.06
CA SER A 48 19.17 12.33 21.96
C SER A 48 19.08 13.37 20.83
N PRO A 49 20.09 13.49 19.94
CA PRO A 49 20.01 14.38 18.79
C PRO A 49 18.75 14.15 17.94
N GLN A 50 18.42 12.89 17.67
CA GLN A 50 17.24 12.50 16.90
C GLN A 50 15.96 12.91 17.64
N GLY A 51 15.85 12.56 18.92
CA GLY A 51 14.67 12.87 19.72
C GLY A 51 14.44 14.36 19.89
N ALA A 52 15.49 15.17 20.01
CA ALA A 52 15.38 16.62 20.10
C ALA A 52 14.81 17.22 18.80
N VAL A 53 15.26 16.73 17.64
CA VAL A 53 14.71 17.14 16.33
C VAL A 53 13.26 16.69 16.18
N ILE A 54 12.93 15.43 16.48
CA ILE A 54 11.56 14.94 16.36
C ILE A 54 10.62 15.72 17.30
N LYS A 55 11.08 16.06 18.51
CA LYS A 55 10.31 16.83 19.49
C LYS A 55 10.03 18.25 19.02
N SER A 56 10.96 18.88 18.29
CA SER A 56 10.81 20.22 17.75
C SER A 56 9.91 20.31 16.51
N LEU A 57 9.55 19.17 15.89
CA LEU A 57 8.62 19.15 14.76
C LEU A 57 7.27 19.78 15.13
N PRO A 58 6.57 20.42 14.16
CA PRO A 58 5.27 21.04 14.38
C PRO A 58 4.26 20.08 15.01
N ALA A 59 3.43 20.59 15.92
CA ALA A 59 2.43 19.78 16.62
C ALA A 59 1.46 19.06 15.67
N GLN A 60 1.06 19.72 14.59
CA GLN A 60 0.18 19.17 13.55
C GLN A 60 0.85 17.99 12.82
N LEU A 61 2.10 18.14 12.38
CA LEU A 61 2.86 17.06 11.77
C LEU A 61 2.96 15.86 12.72
N LYS A 62 3.26 16.11 14.00
CA LYS A 62 3.32 15.03 14.99
C LYS A 62 1.98 14.30 15.15
N ALA A 63 0.87 15.04 15.20
CA ALA A 63 -0.47 14.46 15.29
C ALA A 63 -0.82 13.63 14.04
N ASP A 64 -0.62 14.20 12.85
CA ASP A 64 -0.96 13.57 11.56
C ASP A 64 -0.17 12.27 11.33
N TRP A 65 1.09 12.22 11.79
CA TRP A 65 2.00 11.11 11.54
C TRP A 65 2.20 10.18 12.74
N LYS A 66 1.31 10.27 13.74
CA LYS A 66 1.31 9.43 14.96
C LYS A 66 2.64 9.47 15.73
N ILE A 67 3.28 10.62 15.78
CA ILE A 67 4.48 10.86 16.58
C ILE A 67 4.06 11.20 18.01
N THR A 68 4.45 10.36 18.96
CA THR A 68 4.05 10.44 20.36
C THR A 68 5.26 10.38 21.30
N GLU A 69 5.19 11.14 22.39
CA GLU A 69 6.17 11.09 23.47
C GLU A 69 5.59 10.26 24.63
N SER A 70 6.36 9.30 25.12
CA SER A 70 5.99 8.48 26.28
C SER A 70 7.23 7.89 26.94
N GLY A 71 7.31 7.96 28.28
CA GLY A 71 8.42 7.39 29.04
C GLY A 71 9.80 7.98 28.71
N GLY A 72 9.86 9.28 28.38
CA GLY A 72 11.11 9.94 27.97
C GLY A 72 11.60 9.58 26.56
N MET A 73 10.77 8.86 25.78
CA MET A 73 11.07 8.44 24.42
C MET A 73 10.04 9.00 23.44
N ILE A 74 10.48 9.33 22.23
CA ILE A 74 9.64 9.79 21.12
C ILE A 74 9.84 8.90 19.90
N ASN A 75 8.76 8.55 19.19
CA ASN A 75 8.84 7.69 18.01
C ASN A 75 9.03 8.47 16.69
N LEU A 76 9.65 7.84 15.71
CA LEU A 76 9.52 8.23 14.30
C LEU A 76 8.07 8.05 13.83
N PRO A 77 7.65 8.70 12.73
CA PRO A 77 6.33 8.49 12.14
C PRO A 77 5.90 7.02 12.07
N ASP A 78 4.61 6.77 12.30
CA ASP A 78 4.00 5.44 12.18
C ASP A 78 2.75 5.47 11.30
N PRO A 79 2.90 5.46 9.97
CA PRO A 79 1.78 5.48 9.04
C PRO A 79 1.15 4.10 8.84
N ARG A 80 1.56 3.07 9.60
CA ARG A 80 0.99 1.72 9.42
C ARG A 80 -0.52 1.74 9.72
N PHE A 81 -1.23 0.93 8.94
CA PHE A 81 -2.62 0.59 9.22
C PHE A 81 -2.71 -0.34 10.44
N THR A 82 -3.91 -0.52 10.98
CA THR A 82 -4.12 -1.27 12.23
C THR A 82 -3.70 -2.74 12.15
N ASP A 83 -3.62 -3.29 10.94
CA ASP A 83 -3.15 -4.66 10.66
C ASP A 83 -1.64 -4.73 10.32
N GLY A 84 -0.92 -3.62 10.41
CA GLY A 84 0.53 -3.53 10.17
C GLY A 84 0.93 -3.23 8.72
N ARG A 85 -0.02 -3.18 7.77
CA ARG A 85 0.28 -2.80 6.38
C ARG A 85 0.71 -1.35 6.26
N MET A 86 1.55 -1.06 5.26
CA MET A 86 1.97 0.31 4.93
C MET A 86 1.10 0.85 3.81
N PRO A 87 0.39 1.97 4.00
CA PRO A 87 -0.40 2.57 2.93
C PRO A 87 0.49 3.16 1.84
N PHE A 88 -0.01 3.18 0.61
CA PHE A 88 0.58 3.97 -0.46
C PHE A 88 0.28 5.46 -0.25
N PRO A 89 1.28 6.34 -0.12
CA PRO A 89 1.07 7.78 -0.02
C PRO A 89 0.45 8.33 -1.30
N ARG A 90 -0.57 9.16 -1.12
CA ARG A 90 -1.28 9.82 -2.21
C ARG A 90 -1.49 11.29 -1.82
N PRO A 91 -1.52 12.21 -2.80
CA PRO A 91 -1.86 13.60 -2.52
C PRO A 91 -3.20 13.72 -1.81
N VAL A 92 -3.28 14.66 -0.88
CA VAL A 92 -4.54 15.10 -0.27
C VAL A 92 -5.50 15.58 -1.35
N ASN A 93 -6.80 15.39 -1.13
CA ASN A 93 -7.84 15.77 -2.09
C ASN A 93 -8.68 16.96 -1.62
N GLY A 94 -8.28 17.62 -0.53
CA GLY A 94 -8.97 18.77 0.06
C GLY A 94 -10.34 18.44 0.69
N THR A 95 -10.74 17.17 0.74
CA THR A 95 -12.02 16.71 1.31
C THR A 95 -11.77 15.60 2.33
N ASN A 96 -12.04 14.35 1.98
CA ASN A 96 -11.95 13.23 2.92
C ASN A 96 -10.51 12.74 3.13
N ARG A 97 -9.63 12.95 2.14
CA ARG A 97 -8.21 12.60 2.26
C ARG A 97 -7.41 13.82 2.71
N GLN A 98 -7.10 13.85 4.00
CA GLN A 98 -6.29 14.86 4.66
C GLN A 98 -4.88 14.32 4.94
N VAL A 99 -3.98 15.18 5.42
CA VAL A 99 -2.64 14.73 5.84
C VAL A 99 -2.80 13.77 7.03
N GLY A 100 -2.05 12.67 7.03
CA GLY A 100 -2.08 11.68 8.11
C GLY A 100 -3.26 10.71 8.12
N THR A 101 -4.33 10.98 7.36
CA THR A 101 -5.48 10.07 7.27
C THR A 101 -5.14 8.87 6.39
N ILE A 102 -5.47 7.67 6.87
CA ILE A 102 -5.36 6.42 6.11
C ILE A 102 -6.76 6.03 5.63
N GLU A 103 -6.89 5.75 4.33
CA GLU A 103 -8.10 5.19 3.74
C GLU A 103 -7.89 3.69 3.51
N ASP A 104 -8.91 2.89 3.80
CA ASP A 104 -8.89 1.44 3.60
C ASP A 104 -8.99 1.06 2.12
N ASP A 105 -8.66 -0.19 1.82
CA ASP A 105 -8.71 -0.75 0.48
C ASP A 105 -10.08 -0.53 -0.15
N THR A 106 -10.09 0.12 -1.32
CA THR A 106 -11.33 0.43 -2.01
C THR A 106 -11.18 0.18 -3.50
N ALA A 107 -12.08 -0.64 -4.05
CA ALA A 107 -12.28 -0.78 -5.49
C ALA A 107 -13.47 0.06 -5.95
N ARG A 108 -13.47 0.49 -7.22
CA ARG A 108 -14.66 1.10 -7.81
C ARG A 108 -15.80 0.08 -7.85
N ARG A 109 -17.04 0.55 -7.72
CA ARG A 109 -18.23 -0.29 -7.91
C ARG A 109 -18.23 -0.89 -9.32
N ILE A 110 -18.27 -2.22 -9.39
CA ILE A 110 -18.40 -3.00 -10.64
C ILE A 110 -19.82 -3.58 -10.68
N THR A 111 -20.56 -3.31 -11.75
CA THR A 111 -21.94 -3.80 -11.93
C THR A 111 -22.16 -4.34 -13.33
N GLY A 112 -23.04 -5.34 -13.45
CA GLY A 112 -23.51 -5.89 -14.72
C GLY A 112 -24.76 -6.76 -14.50
N SER A 113 -25.40 -7.18 -15.60
CA SER A 113 -26.53 -8.11 -15.58
C SER A 113 -26.27 -9.25 -16.56
N VAL A 114 -26.61 -10.47 -16.15
CA VAL A 114 -26.59 -11.64 -17.04
C VAL A 114 -28.02 -12.09 -17.26
N ASN A 115 -28.44 -12.23 -18.52
CA ASN A 115 -29.75 -12.74 -18.91
C ASN A 115 -29.58 -13.95 -19.83
N GLY A 116 -30.43 -14.96 -19.70
CA GLY A 116 -30.51 -16.07 -20.66
C GLY A 116 -29.24 -16.92 -20.77
N ILE A 117 -28.65 -17.35 -19.64
CA ILE A 117 -27.52 -18.29 -19.64
C ILE A 117 -27.94 -19.59 -20.31
N GLN A 118 -27.37 -19.91 -21.48
CA GLN A 118 -27.58 -21.16 -22.20
C GLN A 118 -26.25 -21.91 -22.33
N PHE A 119 -26.23 -23.16 -21.86
CA PHE A 119 -25.06 -24.03 -22.00
C PHE A 119 -25.12 -24.75 -23.34
N LYS A 120 -24.27 -24.34 -24.29
CA LYS A 120 -24.06 -25.09 -25.54
C LYS A 120 -23.03 -26.18 -25.27
N THR A 121 -23.33 -27.40 -25.72
CA THR A 121 -22.41 -28.55 -25.73
C THR A 121 -21.19 -28.23 -26.59
N GLY A 122 -20.14 -27.64 -25.99
CA GLY A 122 -18.89 -27.33 -26.68
C GLY A 122 -18.15 -26.08 -26.22
N SER A 123 -18.74 -25.23 -25.39
CA SER A 123 -18.04 -24.05 -24.85
C SER A 123 -17.37 -24.37 -23.52
N ALA A 124 -16.05 -24.53 -23.53
CA ALA A 124 -15.26 -24.59 -22.30
C ALA A 124 -15.11 -23.17 -21.71
N PRO A 125 -15.32 -22.96 -20.40
CA PRO A 125 -15.09 -21.68 -19.78
C PRO A 125 -13.59 -21.33 -19.80
N THR A 126 -13.27 -20.06 -19.96
CA THR A 126 -11.89 -19.54 -19.97
C THR A 126 -11.72 -18.44 -18.94
N GLY A 127 -10.47 -18.10 -18.62
CA GLY A 127 -10.15 -17.08 -17.64
C GLY A 127 -10.65 -17.42 -16.23
N ALA A 128 -11.32 -16.46 -15.60
CA ALA A 128 -11.78 -16.54 -14.21
C ALA A 128 -12.97 -17.49 -14.00
N PHE A 129 -13.51 -18.11 -15.04
CA PHE A 129 -14.68 -18.97 -14.92
C PHE A 129 -14.31 -20.46 -15.04
N THR A 130 -15.00 -21.29 -14.26
CA THR A 130 -15.03 -22.75 -14.39
C THR A 130 -16.47 -23.24 -14.47
N THR A 131 -16.63 -24.46 -14.98
CA THR A 131 -17.92 -25.13 -15.03
C THR A 131 -17.79 -26.55 -14.50
N SER A 132 -18.75 -26.98 -13.69
CA SER A 132 -18.85 -28.37 -13.22
C SER A 132 -20.28 -28.87 -13.35
N ALA A 133 -20.43 -30.17 -13.66
CA ALA A 133 -21.73 -30.82 -13.63
C ALA A 133 -22.22 -30.94 -12.18
N MET A 134 -23.48 -30.60 -11.93
CA MET A 134 -24.17 -30.91 -10.69
C MET A 134 -24.93 -32.23 -10.83
N ALA A 135 -25.15 -32.92 -9.69
CA ALA A 135 -25.88 -34.19 -9.66
C ALA A 135 -27.39 -34.03 -9.94
N ASP A 136 -27.88 -32.79 -10.00
CA ASP A 136 -29.28 -32.46 -10.22
C ASP A 136 -29.64 -32.52 -11.71
N GLN A 137 -30.82 -33.07 -11.99
CA GLN A 137 -31.43 -33.04 -13.32
C GLN A 137 -32.33 -31.80 -13.43
N GLY A 138 -32.10 -31.01 -14.49
CA GLY A 138 -32.88 -29.81 -14.79
C GLY A 138 -33.81 -30.01 -15.99
N THR A 139 -34.84 -29.18 -16.09
CA THR A 139 -35.68 -29.08 -17.28
C THR A 139 -34.92 -28.36 -18.38
N SER A 140 -34.81 -28.98 -19.56
CA SER A 140 -34.11 -28.40 -20.71
C SER A 140 -35.05 -27.54 -21.55
N LEU A 141 -34.48 -26.59 -22.32
CA LEU A 141 -35.23 -25.75 -23.29
C LEU A 141 -35.79 -26.56 -24.49
N GLN A 142 -35.38 -27.81 -24.64
CA GLN A 142 -35.94 -28.81 -25.59
C GLN A 142 -36.44 -30.05 -24.82
N SER A 143 -37.27 -30.89 -25.46
CA SER A 143 -37.72 -32.14 -24.84
C SER A 143 -36.52 -33.05 -24.51
N GLY A 144 -36.31 -33.36 -23.24
CA GLY A 144 -35.22 -34.21 -22.77
C GLY A 144 -34.76 -33.85 -21.35
N SER A 145 -33.91 -34.69 -20.77
CA SER A 145 -33.22 -34.40 -19.51
C SER A 145 -31.90 -33.68 -19.79
N SER A 146 -31.55 -32.70 -18.95
CA SER A 146 -30.28 -31.98 -19.03
C SER A 146 -29.60 -31.94 -17.67
N THR A 147 -28.27 -32.05 -17.68
CA THR A 147 -27.42 -31.86 -16.50
C THR A 147 -27.39 -30.38 -16.13
N VAL A 148 -27.71 -30.07 -14.87
CA VAL A 148 -27.51 -28.71 -14.35
C VAL A 148 -26.01 -28.45 -14.25
N MET A 149 -25.56 -27.32 -14.80
CA MET A 149 -24.16 -26.90 -14.74
C MET A 149 -24.00 -25.78 -13.73
N ARG A 150 -22.95 -25.87 -12.92
CA ARG A 150 -22.48 -24.78 -12.06
C ARG A 150 -21.49 -23.93 -12.82
N ILE A 151 -21.58 -22.61 -12.70
CA ILE A 151 -20.51 -21.69 -13.07
C ILE A 151 -19.91 -21.15 -11.79
N GLU A 152 -18.60 -21.29 -11.62
CA GLU A 152 -17.88 -20.68 -10.51
C GLU A 152 -16.98 -19.56 -11.05
N PHE A 153 -16.90 -18.47 -10.30
CA PHE A 153 -15.99 -17.37 -10.57
C PHE A 153 -14.83 -17.43 -9.57
N ASP A 154 -13.62 -17.46 -10.09
CA ASP A 154 -12.37 -17.38 -9.34
C ASP A 154 -11.37 -16.51 -10.11
N SER A 155 -11.14 -15.29 -9.61
CA SER A 155 -10.14 -14.38 -10.17
C SER A 155 -8.71 -14.89 -10.03
N GLY A 156 -8.45 -15.80 -9.07
CA GLY A 156 -7.14 -16.44 -8.85
C GLY A 156 -6.61 -17.20 -10.06
N ARG A 157 -7.49 -17.56 -11.00
CA ARG A 157 -7.15 -18.23 -12.26
C ARG A 157 -6.48 -17.33 -13.28
N VAL A 158 -6.63 -16.01 -13.14
CA VAL A 158 -6.11 -15.01 -14.10
C VAL A 158 -5.15 -14.02 -13.45
N VAL A 159 -5.29 -13.78 -12.16
CA VAL A 159 -4.39 -12.90 -11.38
C VAL A 159 -4.07 -13.63 -10.07
N PRO A 160 -2.79 -13.69 -9.66
CA PRO A 160 -2.42 -14.32 -8.40
C PRO A 160 -3.20 -13.73 -7.21
N PRO A 161 -3.84 -14.57 -6.38
CA PRO A 161 -4.53 -14.09 -5.19
C PRO A 161 -3.53 -13.70 -4.10
N GLY A 162 -3.96 -12.86 -3.17
CA GLY A 162 -3.18 -12.43 -2.02
C GLY A 162 -4.08 -11.88 -0.91
N SER A 163 -3.47 -11.50 0.22
CA SER A 163 -4.19 -10.91 1.36
C SER A 163 -4.63 -9.45 1.12
N GLU A 164 -4.21 -8.83 0.01
CA GLU A 164 -4.46 -7.43 -0.34
C GLU A 164 -4.60 -7.29 -1.86
N GLY A 165 -5.57 -6.48 -2.29
CA GLY A 165 -5.72 -6.12 -3.71
C GLY A 165 -4.77 -5.01 -4.10
N LYS A 166 -3.65 -5.34 -4.75
CA LYS A 166 -2.63 -4.35 -5.14
C LYS A 166 -2.17 -4.51 -6.61
N PRO A 167 -1.73 -3.41 -7.25
CA PRO A 167 -0.96 -3.52 -8.49
C PRO A 167 0.41 -4.17 -8.23
N LEU A 168 1.14 -4.49 -9.30
CA LEU A 168 2.54 -4.86 -9.20
C LEU A 168 3.34 -3.76 -8.48
N ASP A 169 4.14 -4.13 -7.49
CA ASP A 169 4.89 -3.20 -6.65
C ASP A 169 6.37 -3.59 -6.52
N ILE A 170 7.16 -2.66 -5.96
CA ILE A 170 8.56 -2.87 -5.60
C ILE A 170 8.80 -2.29 -4.21
N GLY A 171 9.58 -3.00 -3.38
CA GLY A 171 9.94 -2.55 -2.04
C GLY A 171 10.94 -1.39 -2.09
N VAL A 172 10.65 -0.32 -1.34
CA VAL A 172 11.52 0.84 -1.10
C VAL A 172 11.48 1.22 0.37
N THR A 173 12.53 1.87 0.86
CA THR A 173 12.52 2.44 2.21
C THR A 173 11.91 3.83 2.19
N TRP A 174 10.82 4.04 2.92
CA TRP A 174 10.32 5.38 3.19
C TRP A 174 11.07 5.96 4.38
N ALA A 175 11.69 7.13 4.22
CA ALA A 175 12.52 7.73 5.24
C ALA A 175 12.14 9.20 5.49
N ILE A 176 12.47 9.66 6.70
CA ILE A 176 12.37 11.04 7.17
C ILE A 176 13.77 11.62 7.38
N TYR A 177 13.99 12.87 6.99
CA TYR A 177 15.22 13.59 7.25
C TYR A 177 15.15 14.27 8.62
N LEU A 178 16.14 14.01 9.47
CA LEU A 178 16.35 14.68 10.76
C LEU A 178 17.63 15.53 10.78
N GLY A 179 18.56 15.30 9.85
CA GLY A 179 19.81 16.08 9.73
C GLY A 179 20.85 15.85 10.82
N VAL A 180 20.66 14.81 11.65
CA VAL A 180 21.55 14.40 12.75
C VAL A 180 21.97 12.95 12.65
#